data_AF-A0A432RQ57-F1
#
_entry.id   AF-A0A432RQ57-F1
#
_cell.length_a   1.000
_cell.length_b   1.000
_cell.length_c   1.000
_cell.angle_alpha   90.00
_cell.angle_beta   90.00
_cell.angle_gamma   90.00
#
_symmetry.space_group_name_H-M   'P 1'
#
loop_
_entity.id
_entity.type
_entity.pdbx_description
1 polymer ?
#
loop_
_entity_poly.entity_id
_entity_poly.type
_entity_poly.pdbx_seq_one_letter_code
_entity_poly.pdbx_strand_id
1 'polypeptide(L)'
;MRPGRYRWDQGPSAEQLSGWFSTERHSLVDCLPSSRLSPWRVISGGQTGVDRAALDAAMERGIPVGGWCPKGRRACNGIIPNYYPLQETGSRDYSVRTAFNVRDSDGTLVLSARPLSGGTLLTEKFVISQKKPYQVVDSVNETRICSISDWLQNNDVHRLNIAGPREQNEPGIYGQAYSWLTRLFQIWPAIPACHDQIR
;
A
#
# COMPACT_ATOMS: atom_id res chain seq x y z
N MET A 1 10.19 -0.45 32.58
CA MET A 1 9.68 -1.58 31.77
C MET A 1 10.07 -1.35 30.31
N ARG A 2 10.76 -2.30 29.67
CA ARG A 2 11.09 -2.20 28.23
C ARG A 2 9.86 -2.63 27.43
N PRO A 3 9.35 -1.85 26.46
CA PRO A 3 8.27 -2.31 25.59
C PRO A 3 8.76 -3.54 24.84
N GLY A 4 7.97 -4.62 24.89
CA GLY A 4 8.35 -5.96 24.42
C GLY A 4 8.94 -5.95 23.02
N ARG A 5 10.13 -6.55 22.87
CA ARG A 5 10.67 -6.93 21.57
C ARG A 5 9.75 -8.00 20.99
N TYR A 6 9.03 -7.67 19.94
CA TYR A 6 8.38 -8.65 19.09
C TYR A 6 9.42 -9.61 18.50
N ARG A 7 9.16 -10.91 18.58
CA ARG A 7 9.80 -11.89 17.69
C ARG A 7 8.94 -11.99 16.42
N TRP A 8 9.61 -11.94 15.26
CA TRP A 8 8.95 -11.91 13.93
C TRP A 8 8.16 -13.19 13.60
N ASP A 9 8.35 -14.27 14.36
CA ASP A 9 7.75 -15.59 14.18
C ASP A 9 6.32 -15.69 14.75
N GLN A 10 5.98 -14.92 15.78
CA GLN A 10 4.68 -15.06 16.48
C GLN A 10 3.57 -14.15 15.93
N GLY A 11 3.90 -13.11 15.16
CA GLY A 11 2.92 -12.12 14.69
C GLY A 11 2.16 -11.44 15.83
N PRO A 12 1.25 -10.50 15.54
CA PRO A 12 0.51 -9.81 16.58
C PRO A 12 -0.62 -10.61 17.20
N SER A 13 -0.85 -10.43 18.51
CA SER A 13 -1.95 -11.08 19.22
C SER A 13 -3.32 -10.61 18.71
N ALA A 14 -4.35 -11.43 18.89
CA ALA A 14 -5.72 -11.10 18.47
C ALA A 14 -6.24 -9.80 19.10
N GLU A 15 -5.88 -9.52 20.36
CA GLU A 15 -6.26 -8.29 21.06
C GLU A 15 -5.56 -7.05 20.46
N GLN A 16 -4.26 -7.17 20.14
CA GLN A 16 -3.53 -6.09 19.46
C GLN A 16 -4.07 -5.82 18.06
N LEU A 17 -4.42 -6.89 17.32
CA LEU A 17 -5.07 -6.77 16.03
C LEU A 17 -6.42 -6.09 16.15
N SER A 18 -7.26 -6.53 17.10
CA SER A 18 -8.53 -5.88 17.40
C SER A 18 -8.32 -4.41 17.67
N GLY A 19 -7.39 -4.02 18.54
CA GLY A 19 -7.08 -2.61 18.83
C GLY A 19 -6.66 -1.78 17.59
N TRP A 20 -5.80 -2.32 16.73
CA TRP A 20 -5.34 -1.61 15.52
C TRP A 20 -6.46 -1.38 14.50
N PHE A 21 -7.41 -2.30 14.44
CA PHE A 21 -8.55 -2.27 13.51
C PHE A 21 -9.85 -1.73 14.13
N SER A 22 -9.92 -1.57 15.45
CA SER A 22 -11.09 -1.02 16.18
C SER A 22 -10.96 0.46 16.50
N THR A 23 -9.73 1.02 16.49
CA THR A 23 -9.56 2.45 16.68
C THR A 23 -10.23 3.17 15.51
N GLU A 24 -11.29 3.94 15.81
CA GLU A 24 -11.98 4.81 14.85
C GLU A 24 -10.96 5.65 14.05
N ARG A 25 -11.32 6.04 12.82
CA ARG A 25 -10.51 6.79 11.85
C ARG A 25 -10.09 8.19 12.37
N HIS A 26 -9.36 8.27 13.47
CA HIS A 26 -8.85 9.52 14.02
C HIS A 26 -7.54 9.90 13.34
N SER A 27 -7.64 10.22 12.05
CA SER A 27 -6.72 11.12 11.38
C SER A 27 -7.56 12.01 10.48
N LEU A 28 -7.24 13.30 10.43
CA LEU A 28 -7.96 14.38 9.73
C LEU A 28 -8.06 14.17 8.20
N VAL A 29 -8.77 13.13 7.76
CA VAL A 29 -9.11 12.87 6.36
C VAL A 29 -10.63 12.98 6.11
N ASP A 30 -11.42 13.19 7.16
CA ASP A 30 -12.89 13.37 7.09
C ASP A 30 -13.34 14.76 6.63
N CYS A 31 -12.58 15.42 5.74
CA CYS A 31 -13.01 16.67 5.10
C CYS A 31 -12.99 16.62 3.57
N LEU A 32 -13.02 15.42 2.97
CA LEU A 32 -13.41 15.31 1.57
C LEU A 32 -14.80 14.67 1.50
N PRO A 33 -15.81 15.37 0.96
CA PRO A 33 -17.15 14.83 0.85
C PRO A 33 -17.10 13.52 0.05
N SER A 34 -17.95 12.58 0.45
CA SER A 34 -18.35 11.40 -0.33
C SER A 34 -19.09 11.83 -1.60
N SER A 35 -18.37 12.55 -2.44
CA SER A 35 -18.71 12.84 -3.82
C SER A 35 -17.84 11.94 -4.68
N ARG A 36 -18.36 11.53 -5.83
CA ARG A 36 -17.73 10.64 -6.82
C ARG A 36 -16.47 11.25 -7.49
N LEU A 37 -15.77 12.14 -6.79
CA LEU A 37 -14.66 12.99 -7.26
C LEU A 37 -13.48 13.02 -6.28
N SER A 38 -13.41 12.14 -5.28
CA SER A 38 -12.15 11.98 -4.55
C SER A 38 -11.12 11.38 -5.52
N PRO A 39 -10.02 12.10 -5.86
CA PRO A 39 -9.01 11.54 -6.74
C PRO A 39 -8.44 10.30 -6.06
N TRP A 40 -8.32 9.22 -6.81
CA TRP A 40 -7.70 8.01 -6.31
C TRP A 40 -6.23 8.31 -5.95
N ARG A 41 -5.68 7.56 -5.00
CA ARG A 41 -4.33 7.75 -4.48
C ARG A 41 -3.65 6.42 -4.19
N VAL A 42 -2.33 6.43 -4.23
CA VAL A 42 -1.49 5.30 -3.84
C VAL A 42 -1.03 5.49 -2.40
N ILE A 43 -1.15 4.47 -1.57
CA ILE A 43 -0.55 4.46 -0.24
C ILE A 43 0.45 3.32 -0.11
N SER A 44 1.54 3.56 0.64
CA SER A 44 2.53 2.54 0.95
C SER A 44 3.31 2.90 2.21
N GLY A 45 4.16 1.99 2.70
CA GLY A 45 4.90 2.18 3.95
C GLY A 45 6.31 2.75 3.82
N GLY A 46 6.75 3.09 2.61
CA GLY A 46 8.04 3.73 2.35
C GLY A 46 9.29 2.86 2.59
N GLN A 47 9.13 1.54 2.74
CA GLN A 47 10.25 0.61 2.78
C GLN A 47 11.02 0.61 1.45
N THR A 48 12.28 0.16 1.45
CA THR A 48 12.98 -0.12 0.18
C THR A 48 12.23 -1.18 -0.64
N GLY A 49 12.53 -1.30 -1.94
CA GLY A 49 11.86 -2.26 -2.83
C GLY A 49 10.50 -1.74 -3.28
N VAL A 50 9.47 -2.60 -3.20
CA VAL A 50 8.14 -2.32 -3.76
C VAL A 50 7.49 -1.08 -3.18
N ASP A 51 7.62 -0.85 -1.87
CA ASP A 51 6.94 0.28 -1.22
C ASP A 51 7.40 1.63 -1.80
N ARG A 52 8.70 1.81 -2.05
CA ARG A 52 9.23 3.02 -2.70
C ARG A 52 8.92 3.07 -4.18
N ALA A 53 9.05 1.95 -4.89
CA ALA A 53 8.69 1.87 -6.30
C ALA A 53 7.25 2.35 -6.55
N ALA A 54 6.32 2.00 -5.66
CA ALA A 54 4.94 2.44 -5.71
C ALA A 54 4.78 3.95 -5.51
N LEU A 55 5.47 4.52 -4.52
CA LEU A 55 5.43 5.97 -4.28
C LEU A 55 6.06 6.73 -5.44
N ASP A 56 7.22 6.28 -5.93
CA ASP A 56 7.96 6.94 -7.00
C ASP A 56 7.19 6.90 -8.33
N ALA A 57 6.68 5.74 -8.73
CA ALA A 57 5.89 5.60 -9.97
C ALA A 57 4.60 6.43 -9.94
N ALA A 58 3.94 6.51 -8.78
CA ALA A 58 2.74 7.33 -8.63
C ALA A 58 3.07 8.83 -8.66
N MET A 59 4.11 9.28 -7.97
CA MET A 59 4.55 10.67 -7.97
C MET A 59 4.96 11.16 -9.36
N GLU A 60 5.67 10.34 -10.14
CA GLU A 60 6.06 10.67 -11.51
C GLU A 60 4.84 10.89 -12.42
N ARG A 61 3.76 10.15 -12.18
CA ARG A 61 2.51 10.24 -12.94
C ARG A 61 1.55 11.31 -12.39
N GLY A 62 1.96 12.08 -11.39
CA GLY A 62 1.13 13.12 -10.76
C GLY A 62 -0.01 12.56 -9.89
N ILE A 63 0.05 11.28 -9.53
CA ILE A 63 -0.95 10.65 -8.68
C ILE A 63 -0.65 11.00 -7.21
N PRO A 64 -1.64 11.42 -6.42
CA PRO A 64 -1.42 11.65 -5.00
C PRO A 64 -0.89 10.40 -4.29
N VAL A 65 0.15 10.57 -3.47
CA VAL A 65 0.71 9.47 -2.68
C VAL A 65 0.58 9.73 -1.18
N GLY A 66 0.72 8.68 -0.36
CA GLY A 66 0.73 8.80 1.10
C GLY A 66 0.93 7.46 1.79
N GLY A 67 0.46 7.36 3.03
CA GLY A 67 0.47 6.12 3.80
C GLY A 67 1.19 6.25 5.14
N TRP A 68 1.23 5.14 5.86
CA TRP A 68 1.76 5.04 7.21
C TRP A 68 3.17 4.45 7.20
N CYS A 69 4.07 5.09 7.93
CA CYS A 69 5.42 4.61 8.18
C CYS A 69 5.69 4.43 9.69
N PRO A 70 6.71 3.66 10.09
CA PRO A 70 7.04 3.49 11.50
C PRO A 70 7.52 4.82 12.10
N LYS A 71 7.32 4.98 13.42
CA LYS A 71 7.89 6.09 14.20
C LYS A 71 9.39 6.26 13.94
N GLY A 72 9.80 7.51 13.70
CA GLY A 72 11.11 7.91 13.22
C GLY A 72 11.35 7.64 11.73
N ARG A 73 10.28 7.48 10.93
CA ARG A 73 10.31 7.23 9.48
C ARG A 73 11.30 6.13 9.09
N ARG A 74 11.28 5.00 9.81
CA ARG A 74 12.31 3.96 9.67
C ARG A 74 12.11 3.14 8.40
N ALA A 75 13.19 2.91 7.67
CA ALA A 75 13.34 1.91 6.63
C ALA A 75 14.64 1.09 6.86
N CYS A 76 14.85 0.02 6.09
CA CYS A 76 16.04 -0.82 6.26
C CYS A 76 17.34 -0.10 5.87
N ASN A 77 17.28 0.90 5.00
CA ASN A 77 18.42 1.70 4.57
C ASN A 77 18.54 3.06 5.32
N GLY A 78 17.83 3.23 6.44
CA GLY A 78 17.86 4.46 7.24
C GLY A 78 16.51 5.17 7.31
N ILE A 79 16.53 6.49 7.25
CA ILE A 79 15.33 7.34 7.36
C ILE A 79 14.65 7.46 5.99
N ILE A 80 13.34 7.30 5.94
CA ILE A 80 12.54 7.53 4.75
C ILE A 80 12.57 9.03 4.42
N PRO A 81 12.98 9.42 3.20
CA PRO A 81 13.08 10.83 2.82
C PRO A 81 11.79 11.63 3.06
N ASN A 82 11.93 12.91 3.40
CA ASN A 82 10.80 13.77 3.75
C ASN A 82 9.93 14.17 2.56
N TYR A 83 10.41 14.02 1.32
CA TYR A 83 9.61 14.29 0.13
C TYR A 83 8.47 13.27 -0.07
N TYR A 84 8.53 12.10 0.58
CA TYR A 84 7.38 11.20 0.65
C TYR A 84 6.40 11.68 1.72
N PRO A 85 5.14 12.02 1.38
CA PRO A 85 4.14 12.52 2.31
C PRO A 85 3.52 11.39 3.17
N LEU A 86 4.37 10.71 3.95
CA LEU A 86 3.99 9.62 4.84
C LEU A 86 3.74 10.11 6.26
N GLN A 87 2.74 9.55 6.92
CA GLN A 87 2.43 9.79 8.32
C GLN A 87 3.12 8.77 9.21
N GLU A 88 3.75 9.22 10.30
CA GLU A 88 4.30 8.31 11.29
C GLU A 88 3.21 7.69 12.15
N THR A 89 3.29 6.38 12.35
CA THR A 89 2.56 5.70 13.41
C THR A 89 3.16 6.03 14.78
N GLY A 90 2.42 5.72 15.86
CA GLY A 90 2.95 5.82 17.23
C GLY A 90 4.04 4.78 17.57
N SER A 91 4.27 3.78 16.72
CA SER A 91 5.14 2.64 16.97
C SER A 91 6.31 2.56 16.00
N ARG A 92 7.46 2.06 16.48
CA ARG A 92 8.64 1.78 15.66
C ARG A 92 8.56 0.42 14.95
N ASP A 93 7.51 -0.35 15.20
CA ASP A 93 7.30 -1.68 14.63
C ASP A 93 6.71 -1.58 13.21
N TYR A 94 7.28 -2.36 12.28
CA TYR A 94 6.80 -2.45 10.90
C TYR A 94 5.43 -3.11 10.81
N SER A 95 5.02 -3.96 11.76
CA SER A 95 3.71 -4.60 11.73
C SER A 95 2.56 -3.57 11.83
N VAL A 96 2.73 -2.55 12.68
CA VAL A 96 1.73 -1.50 12.93
C VAL A 96 1.46 -0.68 11.67
N ARG A 97 2.52 -0.23 10.99
CA ARG A 97 2.36 0.53 9.74
C ARG A 97 1.72 -0.32 8.64
N THR A 98 2.04 -1.62 8.57
CA THR A 98 1.43 -2.53 7.59
C THR A 98 -0.06 -2.68 7.87
N ALA A 99 -0.45 -2.88 9.13
CA ALA A 99 -1.86 -2.95 9.52
C ALA A 99 -2.61 -1.66 9.18
N PHE A 100 -2.02 -0.49 9.46
CA PHE A 100 -2.68 0.80 9.19
C PHE A 100 -2.83 1.06 7.68
N ASN A 101 -1.83 0.72 6.87
CA ASN A 101 -1.96 0.83 5.41
C ASN A 101 -3.05 -0.10 4.85
N VAL A 102 -3.19 -1.32 5.37
CA VAL A 102 -4.31 -2.22 4.99
C VAL A 102 -5.65 -1.65 5.48
N ARG A 103 -5.72 -1.15 6.71
CA ARG A 103 -6.92 -0.57 7.32
C ARG A 103 -7.42 0.67 6.57
N ASP A 104 -6.50 1.50 6.06
CA ASP A 104 -6.86 2.79 5.46
C ASP A 104 -6.91 2.76 3.92
N SER A 105 -6.72 1.59 3.30
CA SER A 105 -6.95 1.35 1.86
C SER A 105 -8.31 0.74 1.54
N ASP A 106 -8.77 0.91 0.31
CA ASP A 106 -9.95 0.22 -0.22
C ASP A 106 -9.59 -1.16 -0.80
N GLY A 107 -8.37 -1.28 -1.35
CA GLY A 107 -7.82 -2.54 -1.81
C GLY A 107 -6.30 -2.59 -1.63
N THR A 108 -5.74 -3.79 -1.55
CA THR A 108 -4.29 -4.01 -1.46
C THR A 108 -3.75 -4.79 -2.63
N LEU A 109 -2.77 -4.23 -3.35
CA LEU A 109 -1.99 -4.93 -4.36
C LEU A 109 -0.64 -5.34 -3.76
N VAL A 110 -0.36 -6.64 -3.80
CA VAL A 110 0.92 -7.21 -3.38
C VAL A 110 1.74 -7.58 -4.60
N LEU A 111 2.90 -6.95 -4.79
CA LEU A 111 3.85 -7.31 -5.83
C LEU A 111 4.96 -8.19 -5.26
N SER A 112 5.21 -9.35 -5.85
CA SER A 112 6.25 -10.29 -5.40
C SER A 112 6.66 -11.23 -6.53
N ALA A 113 7.96 -11.32 -6.82
CA ALA A 113 8.50 -12.26 -7.83
C ALA A 113 8.71 -13.68 -7.27
N ARG A 114 8.50 -13.86 -5.96
CA ARG A 114 8.67 -15.11 -5.23
C ARG A 114 7.48 -15.40 -4.31
N PRO A 115 7.35 -16.64 -3.79
CA PRO A 115 6.37 -16.94 -2.75
C PRO A 115 6.48 -15.98 -1.57
N LEU A 116 5.33 -15.55 -1.05
CA LEU A 116 5.25 -14.52 -0.03
C LEU A 116 5.97 -14.95 1.26
N SER A 117 6.79 -14.06 1.81
CA SER A 117 7.52 -14.30 3.05
C SER A 117 7.64 -13.04 3.90
N GLY A 118 7.94 -13.22 5.19
CA GLY A 118 8.20 -12.13 6.13
C GLY A 118 7.09 -11.07 6.17
N GLY A 119 7.47 -9.79 5.98
CA GLY A 119 6.54 -8.65 6.02
C GLY A 119 5.47 -8.68 4.91
N THR A 120 5.76 -9.28 3.76
CA THR A 120 4.80 -9.40 2.65
C THR A 120 3.69 -10.41 2.97
N LEU A 121 4.06 -11.54 3.57
CA LEU A 121 3.10 -12.52 4.08
C LEU A 121 2.25 -11.94 5.21
N LEU A 122 2.82 -11.05 6.04
CA LEU A 122 2.05 -10.35 7.07
C LEU A 122 0.98 -9.43 6.48
N THR A 123 1.28 -8.75 5.36
CA THR A 123 0.28 -7.96 4.63
C THR A 123 -0.91 -8.82 4.20
N GLU A 124 -0.66 -9.98 3.59
CA GLU A 124 -1.71 -10.91 3.18
C GLU A 124 -2.59 -11.34 4.36
N LYS A 125 -1.96 -11.72 5.49
CA LYS A 125 -2.69 -12.07 6.72
C LYS A 125 -3.62 -10.95 7.21
N PHE A 126 -3.17 -9.70 7.14
CA PHE A 126 -3.99 -8.56 7.54
C PHE A 126 -5.13 -8.28 6.55
N VAL A 127 -4.90 -8.39 5.25
CA VAL A 127 -5.98 -8.14 4.29
C VAL A 127 -7.07 -9.20 4.40
N ILE A 128 -6.68 -10.48 4.56
CA ILE A 128 -7.62 -11.58 4.79
C ILE A 128 -8.44 -11.34 6.07
N SER A 129 -7.80 -10.94 7.17
CA SER A 129 -8.51 -10.71 8.44
C SER A 129 -9.47 -9.53 8.38
N GLN A 130 -9.17 -8.52 7.55
CA GLN A 130 -10.02 -7.35 7.32
C GLN A 130 -11.11 -7.57 6.25
N LYS A 131 -11.13 -8.74 5.58
CA LYS A 131 -12.04 -9.05 4.48
C LYS A 131 -12.02 -7.99 3.37
N LYS A 132 -10.85 -7.41 3.10
CA LYS A 132 -10.68 -6.42 2.05
C LYS A 132 -10.25 -7.07 0.74
N PRO A 133 -10.60 -6.47 -0.42
CA PRO A 133 -10.07 -6.88 -1.71
C PRO A 133 -8.54 -6.86 -1.72
N TYR A 134 -7.93 -7.94 -2.22
CA TYR A 134 -6.50 -7.94 -2.55
C TYR A 134 -6.17 -8.79 -3.77
N GLN A 135 -5.04 -8.47 -4.37
CA GLN A 135 -4.42 -9.26 -5.44
C GLN A 135 -2.94 -9.45 -5.15
N VAL A 136 -2.43 -10.64 -5.45
CA VAL A 136 -1.00 -10.93 -5.46
C VAL A 136 -0.58 -11.10 -6.92
N VAL A 137 0.43 -10.34 -7.34
CA VAL A 137 0.90 -10.31 -8.71
C VAL A 137 2.41 -10.43 -8.75
N ASP A 138 2.88 -11.24 -9.68
CA ASP A 138 4.29 -11.27 -10.03
C ASP A 138 4.65 -10.00 -10.81
N SER A 139 5.56 -9.19 -10.25
CA SER A 139 6.01 -7.93 -10.87
C SER A 139 6.73 -8.10 -12.20
N VAL A 140 7.14 -9.32 -12.58
CA VAL A 140 7.67 -9.59 -13.92
C VAL A 140 6.59 -9.92 -14.95
N ASN A 141 5.34 -10.14 -14.52
CA ASN A 141 4.28 -10.59 -15.40
C ASN A 141 3.38 -9.43 -15.87
N GLU A 142 3.69 -8.88 -17.04
CA GLU A 142 2.93 -7.78 -17.66
C GLU A 142 1.52 -8.19 -18.12
N THR A 143 1.27 -9.48 -18.38
CA THR A 143 -0.03 -9.95 -18.89
C THR A 143 -1.18 -9.69 -17.92
N ARG A 144 -0.87 -9.47 -16.63
CA ARG A 144 -1.89 -9.24 -15.60
C ARG A 144 -2.34 -7.78 -15.49
N ILE A 145 -1.67 -6.83 -16.14
CA ILE A 145 -1.96 -5.39 -15.95
C ILE A 145 -3.44 -5.05 -16.22
N CYS A 146 -4.00 -5.50 -17.34
CA CYS A 146 -5.41 -5.24 -17.66
C CYS A 146 -6.35 -5.86 -16.62
N SER A 147 -6.14 -7.14 -16.26
CA SER A 147 -6.95 -7.79 -15.22
C SER A 147 -6.86 -7.11 -13.86
N ILE A 148 -5.74 -6.50 -13.52
CA ILE A 148 -5.58 -5.71 -12.29
C ILE A 148 -6.31 -4.38 -12.39
N SER A 149 -6.25 -3.70 -13.54
CA SER A 149 -7.07 -2.52 -13.80
C SER A 149 -8.57 -2.82 -13.63
N ASP A 150 -9.05 -3.93 -14.21
CA ASP A 150 -10.44 -4.37 -14.06
C ASP A 150 -10.78 -4.69 -12.61
N TRP A 151 -9.87 -5.35 -11.89
CA TRP A 151 -10.05 -5.62 -10.46
C TRP A 151 -10.16 -4.32 -9.63
N LEU A 152 -9.33 -3.31 -9.92
CA LEU A 152 -9.39 -2.00 -9.26
C LEU A 152 -10.74 -1.31 -9.50
N GLN A 153 -11.25 -1.38 -10.73
CA GLN A 153 -12.57 -0.85 -11.11
C GLN A 153 -13.71 -1.57 -10.39
N ASN A 154 -13.73 -2.89 -10.49
CA ASN A 154 -14.82 -3.71 -9.97
C ASN A 154 -14.91 -3.68 -8.44
N ASN A 155 -13.84 -3.28 -7.75
CA ASN A 155 -13.79 -3.15 -6.30
C ASN A 155 -13.84 -1.69 -5.83
N ASP A 156 -14.12 -0.72 -6.73
CA ASP A 156 -14.22 0.72 -6.42
C ASP A 156 -13.01 1.25 -5.62
N VAL A 157 -11.81 0.84 -6.04
CA VAL A 157 -10.59 1.14 -5.28
C VAL A 157 -10.14 2.58 -5.54
N HIS A 158 -10.37 3.46 -4.58
CA HIS A 158 -9.88 4.84 -4.59
C HIS A 158 -8.55 5.00 -3.82
N ARG A 159 -8.35 4.27 -2.72
CA ARG A 159 -7.10 4.22 -1.96
C ARG A 159 -6.45 2.87 -2.15
N LEU A 160 -5.47 2.79 -3.06
CA LEU A 160 -4.75 1.56 -3.33
C LEU A 160 -3.52 1.45 -2.43
N ASN A 161 -3.51 0.48 -1.52
CA ASN A 161 -2.29 0.11 -0.80
C ASN A 161 -1.43 -0.80 -1.69
N ILE A 162 -0.16 -0.45 -1.87
CA ILE A 162 0.79 -1.28 -2.61
C ILE A 162 1.89 -1.71 -1.65
N ALA A 163 2.10 -3.03 -1.58
CA ALA A 163 3.06 -3.65 -0.70
C ALA A 163 3.87 -4.73 -1.42
N GLY A 164 5.04 -5.04 -0.89
CA GLY A 164 5.87 -6.12 -1.42
C GLY A 164 7.17 -6.28 -0.64
N PRO A 165 8.08 -7.15 -1.13
CA PRO A 165 9.34 -7.40 -0.47
C PRO A 165 10.24 -6.16 -0.56
N ARG A 166 11.12 -6.05 0.44
CA ARG A 166 12.17 -5.04 0.48
C ARG A 166 13.33 -5.43 -0.43
N GLU A 167 14.06 -4.43 -0.92
CA GLU A 167 15.18 -4.61 -1.84
C GLU A 167 16.22 -5.63 -1.34
N GLN A 168 16.49 -5.64 -0.03
CA GLN A 168 17.43 -6.58 0.57
C GLN A 168 16.97 -8.04 0.49
N ASN A 169 15.67 -8.30 0.47
CA ASN A 169 15.12 -9.67 0.40
C ASN A 169 15.02 -10.14 -1.05
N GLU A 170 14.67 -9.23 -1.96
CA GLU A 170 14.56 -9.49 -3.40
C GLU A 170 15.28 -8.40 -4.19
N PRO A 171 16.60 -8.53 -4.41
CA PRO A 171 17.37 -7.56 -5.19
C PRO A 171 16.80 -7.39 -6.60
N GLY A 172 16.66 -6.14 -7.04
CA GLY A 172 16.06 -5.77 -8.32
C GLY A 172 14.55 -5.58 -8.27
N ILE A 173 13.87 -5.88 -7.15
CA ILE A 173 12.40 -5.77 -7.07
C ILE A 173 11.92 -4.34 -7.23
N TYR A 174 12.68 -3.34 -6.76
CA TYR A 174 12.32 -1.93 -6.97
C TYR A 174 12.12 -1.62 -8.46
N GLY A 175 13.09 -1.98 -9.30
CA GLY A 175 13.04 -1.66 -10.74
C GLY A 175 11.90 -2.40 -11.46
N GLN A 176 11.67 -3.66 -11.11
CA GLN A 176 10.57 -4.45 -11.67
C GLN A 176 9.22 -3.87 -11.27
N ALA A 177 9.01 -3.61 -9.98
CA ALA A 177 7.78 -3.03 -9.46
C ALA A 177 7.53 -1.63 -10.04
N TYR A 178 8.56 -0.79 -10.15
CA TYR A 178 8.45 0.56 -10.69
C TYR A 178 7.98 0.55 -12.14
N SER A 179 8.63 -0.26 -13.00
CA SER A 179 8.23 -0.39 -14.41
C SER A 179 6.80 -0.93 -14.56
N TRP A 180 6.47 -1.98 -13.80
CA TRP A 180 5.15 -2.60 -13.84
C TRP A 180 4.05 -1.62 -13.38
N LEU A 181 4.28 -0.90 -12.28
CA LEU A 181 3.34 0.08 -11.74
C LEU A 181 3.18 1.30 -12.63
N THR A 182 4.27 1.79 -13.23
CA THR A 182 4.21 2.89 -14.19
C THR A 182 3.31 2.53 -15.37
N ARG A 183 3.39 1.28 -15.85
CA ARG A 183 2.51 0.80 -16.93
C ARG A 183 1.07 0.63 -16.46
N LEU A 184 0.83 0.10 -15.26
CA LEU A 184 -0.52 0.06 -14.67
C LEU A 184 -1.13 1.47 -14.58
N PHE A 185 -0.37 2.46 -14.10
CA PHE A 185 -0.80 3.86 -13.95
C PHE A 185 -0.90 4.64 -15.26
N GLN A 186 -0.57 4.03 -16.41
CA GLN A 186 -0.93 4.57 -17.72
C GLN A 186 -2.33 4.17 -18.15
N ILE A 187 -2.85 3.06 -17.62
CA ILE A 187 -4.14 2.48 -17.98
C ILE A 187 -5.19 2.80 -16.90
N TRP A 188 -4.77 2.88 -15.64
CA TRP A 188 -5.61 3.18 -14.47
C TRP A 188 -5.27 4.55 -13.88
N PRO A 189 -6.25 5.44 -13.67
CA PRO A 189 -7.67 5.24 -13.90
C PRO A 189 -7.92 5.34 -15.40
N ALA A 190 -8.85 4.54 -15.92
CA ALA A 190 -9.51 4.97 -17.14
C ALA A 190 -10.19 6.28 -16.74
N ILE A 191 -9.62 7.43 -17.12
CA ILE A 191 -10.38 8.67 -17.17
C ILE A 191 -11.63 8.27 -17.95
N PRO A 192 -12.85 8.34 -17.39
CA PRO A 192 -14.02 8.19 -18.22
C PRO A 192 -13.79 9.23 -19.31
N ALA A 193 -13.59 8.81 -20.56
CA ALA A 193 -13.63 9.73 -21.68
C ALA A 193 -14.90 10.52 -21.40
N CYS A 194 -14.74 11.81 -21.11
CA CYS A 194 -15.87 12.68 -20.85
C CYS A 194 -16.65 12.61 -22.15
N HIS A 195 -17.67 11.76 -22.17
CA HIS A 195 -18.63 11.72 -23.24
C HIS A 195 -19.28 13.09 -23.14
N ASP A 196 -18.91 13.95 -24.08
CA ASP A 196 -19.79 14.97 -24.61
C ASP A 196 -21.19 14.36 -24.70
N GLN A 197 -22.05 14.78 -23.78
CA GLN A 197 -23.51 14.75 -23.92
C GLN A 197 -24.13 15.45 -22.71
N ILE A 198 -23.95 16.77 -22.66
CA ILE A 198 -25.02 17.65 -22.19
C ILE A 198 -25.64 18.25 -23.44
N ARG A 199 -26.95 18.00 -23.54
CA ARG A 199 -27.87 18.41 -24.60
C ARG A 199 -27.91 19.92 -24.79
#